data_AF-A0A2U2S6B1-F1
#
_entry.id   AF-A0A2U2S6B1-F1
#
_cell.length_a   1.000
_cell.length_b   1.000
_cell.length_c   1.000
_cell.angle_alpha   90.00
_cell.angle_beta   90.00
_cell.angle_gamma   90.00
#
_symmetry.space_group_name_H-M   'P 1'
#
loop_
_entity.id
_entity.type
_entity.pdbx_description
1 polymer ?
#
loop_
_entity_poly.entity_id
_entity_poly.type
_entity_poly.pdbx_seq_one_letter_code
_entity_poly.pdbx_strand_id
1 'polypeptide(L)'
;MQSLRQEGATLRRKMVGVLLQHARRRANRTIEEVAEVLGVAPEVISDFEWGRRDISLVELEILAHLYRVPVAYFWSEEIADARSDGKFPVAAIMGLRRRILAVLLQQARIEAGRSREELAQLLDCPPTRIAAYETAERDIPLVELETIAQFLGVPMSYFFDQGIQPAGESLPDMEELRQLAELPADVRHFIIKPGNILYLRIAMQLSALPASTLRRLGEGLLDITY
;
A
#
# COMPACT_ATOMS: atom_id res chain seq x y z
N MET A 1 32.29 4.40 32.79
CA MET A 1 31.76 3.55 31.70
C MET A 1 30.40 2.92 32.01
N GLN A 2 30.10 2.52 33.26
CA GLN A 2 28.75 2.01 33.63
C GLN A 2 27.65 3.09 33.63
N SER A 3 27.92 4.33 34.09
CA SER A 3 26.88 5.39 34.10
C SER A 3 26.46 5.83 32.69
N LEU A 4 27.40 6.00 31.76
CA LEU A 4 27.12 6.32 30.34
C LEU A 4 26.23 5.27 29.64
N ARG A 5 26.39 3.98 29.97
CA ARG A 5 25.49 2.92 29.45
C ARG A 5 24.10 2.97 30.07
N GLN A 6 23.98 3.33 31.36
CA GLN A 6 22.69 3.48 32.03
C GLN A 6 21.93 4.74 31.58
N GLU A 7 22.65 5.83 31.33
CA GLU A 7 22.12 7.07 30.75
C GLU A 7 21.58 6.81 29.33
N GLY A 8 22.33 6.08 28.49
CA GLY A 8 21.89 5.68 27.15
C GLY A 8 20.66 4.76 27.17
N ALA A 9 20.61 3.78 28.08
CA ALA A 9 19.45 2.90 28.24
C ALA A 9 18.20 3.67 28.69
N THR A 10 18.36 4.63 29.61
CA THR A 10 17.25 5.47 30.10
C THR A 10 16.72 6.40 29.00
N LEU A 11 17.62 7.01 28.22
CA LEU A 11 17.23 7.85 27.08
C LEU A 11 16.47 7.04 26.03
N ARG A 12 16.99 5.84 25.71
CA ARG A 12 16.35 4.93 24.75
C ARG A 12 14.95 4.50 25.19
N ARG A 13 14.76 4.16 26.46
CA ARG A 13 13.45 3.79 27.01
C ARG A 13 12.43 4.94 26.84
N LYS A 14 12.85 6.18 27.11
CA LYS A 14 11.98 7.35 26.89
C LYS A 14 11.64 7.56 25.42
N MET A 15 12.60 7.38 24.50
CA MET A 15 12.32 7.46 23.06
C MET A 15 11.30 6.41 22.61
N VAL A 16 11.45 5.16 23.05
CA VAL A 16 10.47 4.09 22.76
C VAL A 16 9.09 4.44 23.30
N GLY A 17 9.02 4.98 24.52
CA GLY A 17 7.75 5.44 25.11
C GLY A 17 7.05 6.52 24.28
N VAL A 18 7.80 7.52 23.79
CA VAL A 18 7.27 8.56 22.90
C VAL A 18 6.75 7.96 21.58
N LEU A 19 7.50 7.04 20.98
CA LEU A 19 7.09 6.37 19.74
C LEU A 19 5.85 5.49 19.94
N LEU A 20 5.72 4.80 21.08
CA LEU A 20 4.52 4.03 21.45
C LEU A 20 3.29 4.93 21.58
N GLN A 21 3.42 6.05 22.28
CA GLN A 21 2.32 7.01 22.43
C GLN A 21 1.88 7.57 21.07
N HIS A 22 2.84 7.92 20.22
CA HIS A 22 2.56 8.43 18.89
C HIS A 22 1.85 7.38 18.02
N ALA A 23 2.35 6.15 17.98
CA ALA A 23 1.77 5.06 17.20
C ALA A 23 0.34 4.73 17.67
N ARG A 24 0.10 4.67 18.98
CA ARG A 24 -1.24 4.43 19.54
C ARG A 24 -2.24 5.49 19.12
N ARG A 25 -1.88 6.77 19.25
CA ARG A 25 -2.75 7.90 18.86
C ARG A 25 -3.07 7.88 17.37
N ARG A 26 -2.08 7.59 16.51
CA ARG A 26 -2.28 7.44 15.07
C ARG A 26 -3.23 6.29 14.72
N ALA A 27 -3.17 5.20 15.49
CA ALA A 27 -4.08 4.07 15.36
C ALA A 27 -5.48 4.33 15.96
N ASN A 28 -5.75 5.54 16.48
CA ASN A 28 -6.99 5.91 17.17
C ASN A 28 -7.38 4.93 18.29
N ARG A 29 -6.39 4.44 19.05
CA ARG A 29 -6.60 3.54 20.18
C ARG A 29 -6.52 4.27 21.51
N THR A 30 -7.42 3.92 22.41
CA THR A 30 -7.42 4.34 23.81
C THR A 30 -6.41 3.53 24.61
N ILE A 31 -6.07 3.99 25.81
CA ILE A 31 -5.13 3.27 26.69
C ILE A 31 -5.77 1.96 27.16
N GLU A 32 -7.08 2.02 27.40
CA GLU A 32 -7.93 0.94 27.87
C GLU A 32 -8.00 -0.21 26.85
N GLU A 33 -8.24 0.10 25.56
CA GLU A 33 -8.24 -0.90 24.49
C GLU A 33 -6.88 -1.60 24.34
N VAL A 34 -5.78 -0.86 24.48
CA VAL A 34 -4.42 -1.42 24.38
C VAL A 34 -4.11 -2.32 25.58
N ALA A 35 -4.52 -1.89 26.77
CA ALA A 35 -4.37 -2.65 28.00
C ALA A 35 -5.12 -3.98 27.94
N GLU A 36 -6.34 -3.96 27.41
CA GLU A 36 -7.15 -5.17 27.18
C GLU A 36 -6.45 -6.15 26.22
N VAL A 37 -5.91 -5.68 25.10
CA VAL A 37 -5.19 -6.51 24.12
C VAL A 37 -3.94 -7.16 24.74
N LEU A 38 -3.20 -6.43 25.57
CA LEU A 38 -2.01 -6.96 26.24
C LEU A 38 -2.32 -7.75 27.52
N GLY A 39 -3.56 -7.77 28.00
CA GLY A 39 -3.93 -8.40 29.26
C GLY A 39 -3.27 -7.77 30.49
N VAL A 40 -3.04 -6.44 30.44
CA VAL A 40 -2.38 -5.67 31.51
C VAL A 40 -3.29 -4.54 32.00
N ALA A 41 -2.92 -3.89 33.11
CA ALA A 41 -3.64 -2.72 33.60
C ALA A 41 -3.34 -1.45 32.76
N PRO A 42 -4.29 -0.51 32.59
CA PRO A 42 -4.07 0.74 31.83
C PRO A 42 -2.85 1.56 32.27
N GLU A 43 -2.50 1.51 33.56
CA GLU A 43 -1.33 2.18 34.12
C GLU A 43 -0.02 1.64 33.52
N VAL A 44 0.03 0.35 33.16
CA VAL A 44 1.19 -0.28 32.53
C VAL A 44 1.45 0.32 31.15
N ILE A 45 0.40 0.55 30.36
CA ILE A 45 0.51 1.20 29.04
C ILE A 45 1.01 2.64 29.20
N SER A 46 0.48 3.37 30.17
CA SER A 46 0.97 4.70 30.51
C SER A 46 2.45 4.67 30.89
N ASP A 47 2.87 3.71 31.71
CA ASP A 47 4.26 3.58 32.14
C ASP A 47 5.22 3.22 31.01
N PHE A 48 4.77 2.46 30.02
CA PHE A 48 5.51 2.28 28.77
C PHE A 48 5.66 3.60 28.01
N GLU A 49 4.55 4.35 27.81
CA GLU A 49 4.56 5.63 27.08
C GLU A 49 5.42 6.71 27.75
N TRP A 50 5.42 6.77 29.08
CA TRP A 50 6.25 7.70 29.85
C TRP A 50 7.71 7.24 30.00
N GLY A 51 8.05 6.05 29.49
CA GLY A 51 9.37 5.45 29.66
C GLY A 51 9.74 5.20 31.13
N ARG A 52 8.73 4.94 31.97
CA ARG A 52 8.90 4.55 33.39
C ARG A 52 9.12 3.05 33.54
N ARG A 53 8.60 2.26 32.61
CA ARG A 53 8.73 0.80 32.55
C ARG A 53 9.30 0.36 31.20
N ASP A 54 10.15 -0.66 31.23
CA ASP A 54 10.65 -1.31 30.02
C ASP A 54 9.56 -2.18 29.38
N ILE A 55 9.42 -2.07 28.06
CA ILE A 55 8.58 -2.96 27.26
C ILE A 55 9.43 -4.12 26.73
N SER A 56 8.91 -5.33 26.78
CA SER A 56 9.54 -6.50 26.19
C SER A 56 9.35 -6.53 24.67
N LEU A 57 10.18 -7.33 23.97
CA LEU A 57 10.05 -7.50 22.53
C LEU A 57 8.67 -8.09 22.13
N VAL A 58 8.17 -9.06 22.90
CA VAL A 58 6.88 -9.71 22.61
C VAL A 58 5.72 -8.71 22.75
N GLU A 59 5.71 -7.91 23.81
CA GLU A 59 4.72 -6.84 23.97
C GLU A 59 4.83 -5.82 22.84
N LEU A 60 6.06 -5.45 22.45
CA LEU A 60 6.31 -4.52 21.36
C LEU A 60 5.81 -5.05 20.00
N GLU A 61 5.97 -6.35 19.72
CA GLU A 61 5.47 -7.01 18.51
C GLU A 61 3.95 -6.99 18.43
N ILE A 62 3.27 -7.28 19.53
CA ILE A 62 1.80 -7.20 19.62
C ILE A 62 1.33 -5.76 19.38
N LEU A 63 2.00 -4.78 20.00
CA LEU A 63 1.67 -3.36 19.80
C LEU A 63 1.98 -2.88 18.38
N ALA A 64 3.07 -3.33 17.77
CA ALA A 64 3.41 -3.03 16.38
C ALA A 64 2.30 -3.51 15.43
N HIS A 65 1.81 -4.74 15.64
CA HIS A 65 0.69 -5.29 14.90
C HIS A 65 -0.61 -4.49 15.14
N LEU A 66 -0.93 -4.19 16.40
CA LEU A 66 -2.12 -3.42 16.79
C LEU A 66 -2.14 -2.00 16.20
N TYR A 67 -0.97 -1.35 16.15
CA TYR A 67 -0.81 0.02 15.63
C TYR A 67 -0.55 0.08 14.13
N ARG A 68 -0.42 -1.07 13.47
CA ARG A 68 -0.13 -1.21 12.04
C ARG A 68 1.17 -0.49 11.64
N VAL A 69 2.23 -0.68 12.43
CA VAL A 69 3.59 -0.20 12.13
C VAL A 69 4.57 -1.37 12.19
N PRO A 70 5.64 -1.39 11.37
CA PRO A 70 6.67 -2.41 11.50
C PRO A 70 7.40 -2.26 12.84
N VAL A 71 7.88 -3.35 13.45
CA VAL A 71 8.65 -3.31 14.72
C VAL A 71 9.87 -2.37 14.62
N ALA A 72 10.47 -2.28 13.44
CA ALA A 72 11.58 -1.37 13.14
C ALA A 72 11.24 0.11 13.36
N TYR A 73 9.96 0.50 13.33
CA TYR A 73 9.49 1.86 13.65
C TYR A 73 9.95 2.32 15.04
N PHE A 74 10.01 1.40 16.01
CA PHE A 74 10.44 1.74 17.36
C PHE A 74 11.96 1.85 17.51
N TRP A 75 12.72 1.55 16.44
CA TRP A 75 14.19 1.53 16.41
C TRP A 75 14.82 2.70 15.66
N SER A 76 14.04 3.60 15.07
CA SER A 76 14.58 4.79 14.41
C SER A 76 15.15 5.78 15.44
N GLU A 77 16.41 6.19 15.24
CA GLU A 77 17.05 7.26 16.03
C GLU A 77 16.43 8.62 15.72
N GLU A 78 15.85 8.77 14.53
CA GLU A 78 14.93 9.84 14.21
C GLU A 78 13.57 9.51 14.84
N ILE A 79 13.24 10.21 15.93
CA ILE A 79 11.84 10.62 16.10
C ILE A 79 11.62 11.46 14.85
N ALA A 80 10.87 10.92 13.88
CA ALA A 80 10.47 11.69 12.71
C ALA A 80 9.60 12.85 13.20
N ASP A 81 10.24 13.94 13.63
CA ASP A 81 9.58 15.12 14.13
C ASP A 81 9.72 16.26 13.13
N ALA A 82 8.59 16.92 12.94
CA ALA A 82 8.43 18.24 12.38
C ALA A 82 8.70 18.45 10.87
N ARG A 83 7.84 17.84 10.03
CA ARG A 83 7.05 18.47 8.93
C ARG A 83 6.78 17.47 7.79
N SER A 84 5.74 16.66 7.92
CA SER A 84 4.64 16.98 7.03
C SER A 84 3.64 17.69 7.91
N ASP A 85 3.41 18.97 7.67
CA ASP A 85 2.15 19.54 8.08
C ASP A 85 1.09 18.49 7.71
N GLY A 86 0.30 18.03 8.66
CA GLY A 86 -0.82 17.12 8.43
C GLY A 86 -1.89 17.70 7.49
N LYS A 87 -1.55 18.72 6.69
CA LYS A 87 -2.07 18.83 5.36
C LYS A 87 -1.32 17.79 4.52
N PHE A 88 -1.92 16.60 4.40
CA PHE A 88 -1.90 15.94 3.09
C PHE A 88 -2.00 17.06 2.06
N PRO A 89 -1.14 17.16 1.03
CA PRO A 89 -1.32 18.16 0.01
C PRO A 89 -2.55 17.73 -0.79
N VAL A 90 -3.73 17.82 -0.17
CA VAL A 90 -5.01 17.28 -0.62
C VAL A 90 -5.29 17.88 -1.97
N ALA A 91 -5.01 19.17 -2.15
CA ALA A 91 -5.08 19.83 -3.45
C ALA A 91 -4.12 19.21 -4.51
N ALA A 92 -2.87 18.90 -4.16
CA ALA A 92 -1.92 18.30 -5.11
C ALA A 92 -2.23 16.82 -5.40
N ILE A 93 -2.68 16.07 -4.40
CA ILE A 93 -3.11 14.67 -4.48
C ILE A 93 -4.40 14.57 -5.30
N MET A 94 -5.40 15.40 -5.00
CA MET A 94 -6.63 15.51 -5.78
C MET A 94 -6.31 15.94 -7.22
N GLY A 95 -5.40 16.90 -7.42
CA GLY A 95 -4.99 17.33 -8.75
C GLY A 95 -4.25 16.25 -9.55
N LEU A 96 -3.38 15.46 -8.90
CA LEU A 96 -2.74 14.30 -9.53
C LEU A 96 -3.76 13.20 -9.82
N ARG A 97 -4.65 12.89 -8.87
CA ARG A 97 -5.69 11.88 -9.05
C ARG A 97 -6.68 12.24 -10.16
N ARG A 98 -7.09 13.51 -10.25
CA ARG A 98 -7.95 14.03 -11.32
C ARG A 98 -7.32 13.83 -12.69
N ARG A 99 -6.01 14.12 -12.83
CA ARG A 99 -5.28 13.89 -14.09
C ARG A 99 -5.19 12.41 -14.45
N ILE A 100 -4.94 11.55 -13.47
CA ILE A 100 -4.93 10.09 -13.70
C ILE A 100 -6.31 9.62 -14.17
N LEU A 101 -7.39 10.01 -13.49
CA LEU A 101 -8.76 9.66 -13.88
C LEU A 101 -9.13 10.18 -15.28
N ALA A 102 -8.70 11.39 -15.61
CA ALA A 102 -8.91 11.99 -16.93
C ALA A 102 -8.25 11.17 -18.05
N VAL A 103 -6.99 10.76 -17.83
CA VAL A 103 -6.24 9.90 -18.78
C VAL A 103 -6.87 8.52 -18.88
N LEU A 104 -7.25 7.90 -17.76
CA LEU A 104 -7.90 6.59 -17.76
C LEU A 104 -9.25 6.61 -18.48
N LEU A 105 -10.05 7.65 -18.27
CA LEU A 105 -11.32 7.83 -18.99
C LEU A 105 -11.06 7.97 -20.50
N GLN A 106 -10.11 8.81 -20.88
CA GLN A 106 -9.73 8.99 -22.29
C GLN A 106 -9.25 7.67 -22.90
N GLN A 107 -8.40 6.92 -22.19
CA GLN A 107 -7.89 5.64 -22.65
C GLN A 107 -9.00 4.61 -22.83
N ALA A 108 -9.85 4.42 -21.82
CA ALA A 108 -11.00 3.52 -21.88
C ALA A 108 -11.94 3.87 -23.03
N ARG A 109 -12.19 5.16 -23.29
CA ARG A 109 -13.01 5.60 -24.42
C ARG A 109 -12.38 5.25 -25.77
N ILE A 110 -11.09 5.51 -25.92
CA ILE A 110 -10.35 5.22 -27.17
C ILE A 110 -10.29 3.70 -27.41
N GLU A 111 -10.02 2.90 -26.37
CA GLU A 111 -9.98 1.44 -26.45
C GLU A 111 -11.34 0.84 -26.80
N ALA A 112 -12.42 1.41 -26.26
CA ALA A 112 -13.80 1.05 -26.61
C ALA A 112 -14.23 1.58 -27.99
N GLY A 113 -13.38 2.34 -28.70
CA GLY A 113 -13.67 2.91 -30.01
C GLY A 113 -14.79 3.96 -30.00
N ARG A 114 -15.05 4.61 -28.86
CA ARG A 114 -16.17 5.55 -28.68
C ARG A 114 -15.77 6.99 -28.91
N SER A 115 -16.69 7.82 -29.39
CA SER A 115 -16.50 9.26 -29.53
C SER A 115 -16.92 10.02 -28.25
N ARG A 116 -16.51 11.29 -28.13
CA ARG A 116 -16.93 12.13 -27.00
C ARG A 116 -18.41 12.47 -27.08
N GLU A 117 -18.96 12.55 -28.29
CA GLU A 117 -20.37 12.80 -28.56
C GLU A 117 -21.25 11.65 -28.06
N GLU A 118 -20.81 10.40 -28.18
CA GLU A 118 -21.54 9.24 -27.65
C GLU A 118 -21.63 9.30 -26.11
N LEU A 119 -20.53 9.62 -25.42
CA LEU A 119 -20.56 9.81 -23.96
C LEU A 119 -21.41 11.02 -23.56
N ALA A 120 -21.38 12.08 -24.36
CA ALA A 120 -22.15 13.29 -24.10
C ALA A 120 -23.66 13.02 -24.20
N GLN A 121 -24.09 12.24 -25.20
CA GLN A 121 -25.47 11.77 -25.35
C GLN A 121 -25.89 10.86 -24.20
N LEU A 122 -25.02 9.94 -23.77
CA LEU A 122 -25.27 9.04 -22.64
C LEU A 122 -25.59 9.81 -21.35
N LEU A 123 -24.87 10.90 -21.10
CA LEU A 123 -25.01 11.72 -19.89
C LEU A 123 -25.94 12.93 -20.06
N ASP A 124 -26.63 13.06 -21.20
CA ASP A 124 -27.45 14.22 -21.55
C ASP A 124 -26.74 15.56 -21.30
N CYS A 125 -25.53 15.69 -21.86
CA CYS A 125 -24.65 16.83 -21.63
C CYS A 125 -23.94 17.28 -22.92
N PRO A 126 -23.38 18.49 -22.97
CA PRO A 126 -22.61 18.93 -24.14
C PRO A 126 -21.25 18.20 -24.24
N PRO A 127 -20.74 17.89 -25.45
CA PRO A 127 -19.45 17.21 -25.64
C PRO A 127 -18.24 17.91 -25.01
N THR A 128 -18.33 19.24 -24.83
CA THR A 128 -17.32 20.03 -24.13
C THR A 128 -17.16 19.62 -22.67
N ARG A 129 -18.21 19.08 -22.02
CA ARG A 129 -18.13 18.56 -20.65
C ARG A 129 -17.30 17.28 -20.58
N ILE A 130 -17.46 16.38 -21.55
CA ILE A 130 -16.64 15.17 -21.67
C ILE A 130 -15.17 15.54 -21.93
N ALA A 131 -14.92 16.54 -22.79
CA ALA A 131 -13.58 17.05 -23.01
C ALA A 131 -12.96 17.60 -21.70
N ALA A 132 -13.71 18.36 -20.90
CA ALA A 132 -13.25 18.89 -19.62
C ALA A 132 -12.95 17.79 -18.57
N TYR A 133 -13.65 16.65 -18.64
CA TYR A 133 -13.33 15.46 -17.85
C TYR A 133 -11.99 14.84 -18.29
N GLU A 134 -11.79 14.67 -19.59
CA GLU A 134 -10.55 14.09 -20.15
C GLU A 134 -9.31 15.01 -20.04
N THR A 135 -9.49 16.31 -19.84
CA THR A 135 -8.39 17.26 -19.58
C THR A 135 -8.15 17.58 -18.11
N ALA A 136 -8.91 16.96 -17.20
CA ALA A 136 -8.88 17.23 -15.76
C ALA A 136 -9.25 18.69 -15.39
N GLU A 137 -9.90 19.44 -16.27
CA GLU A 137 -10.45 20.77 -15.95
C GLU A 137 -11.65 20.67 -15.00
N ARG A 138 -12.36 19.53 -15.06
CA ARG A 138 -13.54 19.26 -14.22
C ARG A 138 -13.47 17.87 -13.61
N ASP A 139 -13.94 17.74 -12.37
CA ASP A 139 -14.11 16.43 -11.73
C ASP A 139 -15.29 15.68 -12.37
N ILE A 140 -15.14 14.36 -12.51
CA ILE A 140 -16.21 13.47 -12.97
C ILE A 140 -17.02 13.03 -11.73
N PRO A 141 -18.33 13.31 -11.66
CA PRO A 141 -19.18 12.77 -10.60
C PRO A 141 -19.20 11.25 -10.60
N LEU A 142 -19.20 10.61 -9.42
CA LEU A 142 -19.11 9.16 -9.30
C LEU A 142 -20.20 8.40 -10.07
N VAL A 143 -21.46 8.87 -10.01
CA VAL A 143 -22.60 8.25 -10.72
C VAL A 143 -22.43 8.35 -12.24
N GLU A 144 -21.90 9.47 -12.73
CA GLU A 144 -21.59 9.63 -14.15
C GLU A 144 -20.44 8.70 -14.56
N LEU A 145 -19.41 8.58 -13.71
CA LEU A 145 -18.29 7.65 -13.94
C LEU A 145 -18.75 6.19 -14.00
N GLU A 146 -19.66 5.77 -13.11
CA GLU A 146 -20.26 4.42 -13.13
C GLU A 146 -21.02 4.17 -14.42
N THR A 147 -21.84 5.13 -14.84
CA THR A 147 -22.61 5.06 -16.09
C THR A 147 -21.69 4.95 -17.31
N ILE A 148 -20.63 5.77 -17.35
CA ILE A 148 -19.61 5.73 -18.40
C ILE A 148 -18.86 4.39 -18.38
N ALA A 149 -18.43 3.92 -17.21
CA ALA A 149 -17.68 2.67 -17.05
C ALA A 149 -18.49 1.48 -17.61
N GLN A 150 -19.77 1.40 -17.25
CA GLN A 150 -20.68 0.40 -17.77
C GLN A 150 -20.84 0.49 -19.29
N PHE A 151 -21.00 1.70 -19.84
CA PHE A 151 -21.13 1.91 -21.28
C PHE A 151 -19.85 1.58 -22.07
N LEU A 152 -18.67 1.85 -21.49
CA LEU A 152 -17.36 1.54 -22.07
C LEU A 152 -16.93 0.08 -21.84
N GLY A 153 -17.66 -0.68 -21.03
CA GLY A 153 -17.37 -2.08 -20.74
C GLY A 153 -16.16 -2.29 -19.81
N VAL A 154 -15.81 -1.30 -18.99
CA VAL A 154 -14.72 -1.40 -18.01
C VAL A 154 -15.29 -1.50 -16.59
N PRO A 155 -14.73 -2.35 -15.71
CA PRO A 155 -15.17 -2.41 -14.33
C PRO A 155 -14.75 -1.15 -13.57
N MET A 156 -15.51 -0.76 -12.54
CA MET A 156 -15.17 0.41 -11.73
C MET A 156 -13.77 0.33 -11.08
N SER A 157 -13.28 -0.88 -10.81
CA SER A 157 -11.91 -1.11 -10.32
C SER A 157 -10.83 -0.53 -11.22
N TYR A 158 -11.06 -0.47 -12.55
CA TYR A 158 -10.14 0.15 -13.51
C TYR A 158 -9.76 1.58 -13.13
N PHE A 159 -10.72 2.35 -12.60
CA PHE A 159 -10.49 3.73 -12.17
C PHE A 159 -9.90 3.81 -10.76
N PHE A 160 -10.08 2.79 -9.93
CA PHE A 160 -9.60 2.73 -8.55
C PHE A 160 -8.13 2.32 -8.43
N ASP A 161 -7.69 1.34 -9.22
CA ASP A 161 -6.41 0.65 -9.04
C ASP A 161 -5.16 1.52 -9.27
N GLN A 162 -5.29 2.65 -9.98
CA GLN A 162 -4.16 3.55 -10.27
C GLN A 162 -4.13 4.83 -9.40
N GLY A 163 -4.82 4.84 -8.25
CA GLY A 163 -4.81 5.98 -7.34
C GLY A 163 -3.51 6.16 -6.57
N ILE A 164 -3.27 7.37 -6.08
CA ILE A 164 -2.37 7.59 -4.95
C ILE A 164 -2.97 6.82 -3.78
N GLN A 165 -2.39 5.68 -3.46
CA GLN A 165 -2.66 4.97 -2.21
C GLN A 165 -2.23 5.92 -1.08
N PRO A 166 -3.14 6.43 -0.23
CA PRO A 166 -2.79 7.33 0.85
C PRO A 166 -1.98 6.53 1.88
N ALA A 167 -0.64 6.52 1.75
CA ALA A 167 0.30 5.86 2.66
C ALA A 167 -0.29 4.60 3.32
N GLY A 168 -0.67 3.66 2.47
CA GLY A 168 -1.24 2.38 2.83
C GLY A 168 -0.89 1.44 1.69
N GLU A 169 0.24 0.76 1.83
CA GLU A 169 0.33 -0.57 1.25
C GLU A 169 -0.97 -1.27 1.63
N SER A 170 -1.67 -1.90 0.67
CA SER A 170 -2.57 -2.96 1.07
C SER A 170 -1.67 -3.89 1.85
N LEU A 171 -1.82 -3.92 3.18
CA LEU A 171 -1.13 -4.91 4.00
C LEU A 171 -1.43 -6.23 3.28
N PRO A 172 -0.41 -6.93 2.76
CA PRO A 172 -0.65 -8.18 2.07
C PRO A 172 -1.55 -9.00 2.97
N ASP A 173 -2.60 -9.60 2.38
CA ASP A 173 -3.56 -10.37 3.16
C ASP A 173 -2.76 -11.33 4.06
N MET A 174 -3.20 -11.55 5.30
CA MET A 174 -2.50 -12.46 6.21
C MET A 174 -2.32 -13.85 5.57
N GLU A 175 -3.23 -14.19 4.66
CA GLU A 175 -3.14 -15.36 3.78
C GLU A 175 -2.02 -15.26 2.72
N GLU A 176 -1.86 -14.12 2.04
CA GLU A 176 -0.75 -13.89 1.10
C GLU A 176 0.61 -13.91 1.81
N LEU A 177 0.72 -13.31 3.00
CA LEU A 177 1.92 -13.36 3.83
C LEU A 177 2.25 -14.79 4.27
N ARG A 178 1.23 -15.57 4.63
CA ARG A 178 1.39 -16.97 5.00
C ARG A 178 1.88 -17.80 3.81
N GLN A 179 1.28 -17.62 2.62
CA GLN A 179 1.68 -18.33 1.41
C GLN A 179 3.12 -17.98 0.98
N LEU A 180 3.52 -16.72 1.11
CA LEU A 180 4.92 -16.30 0.90
C LEU A 180 5.87 -16.90 1.94
N ALA A 181 5.42 -17.09 3.18
CA ALA A 181 6.20 -17.72 4.24
C ALA A 181 6.35 -19.24 4.04
N GLU A 182 5.37 -19.90 3.43
CA GLU A 182 5.37 -21.33 3.10
C GLU A 182 6.27 -21.68 1.90
N LEU A 183 6.73 -20.68 1.13
CA LEU A 183 7.67 -20.92 0.03
C LEU A 183 8.97 -21.60 0.51
N PRO A 184 9.52 -22.54 -0.27
CA PRO A 184 10.84 -23.12 -0.02
C PRO A 184 11.92 -22.05 0.17
N ALA A 185 12.89 -22.33 1.04
CA ALA A 185 13.87 -21.34 1.46
C ALA A 185 14.70 -20.80 0.27
N ASP A 186 15.13 -21.67 -0.64
CA ASP A 186 15.84 -21.34 -1.87
C ASP A 186 15.03 -20.40 -2.78
N VAL A 187 13.74 -20.67 -2.97
CA VAL A 187 12.82 -19.84 -3.76
C VAL A 187 12.66 -18.45 -3.12
N ARG A 188 12.46 -18.39 -1.81
CA ARG A 188 12.37 -17.11 -1.08
C ARG A 188 13.65 -16.28 -1.23
N HIS A 189 14.83 -16.90 -1.08
CA HIS A 189 16.12 -16.21 -1.27
C HIS A 189 16.33 -15.73 -2.71
N PHE A 190 15.73 -16.42 -3.69
CA PHE A 190 15.76 -16.00 -5.08
C PHE A 190 14.86 -14.78 -5.32
N ILE A 191 13.64 -14.77 -4.77
CA ILE A 191 12.65 -13.69 -5.01
C ILE A 191 13.07 -12.36 -4.39
N ILE A 192 13.66 -12.37 -3.18
CA ILE A 192 14.02 -11.13 -2.46
C ILE A 192 15.13 -10.31 -3.13
N LYS A 193 15.83 -10.84 -4.13
CA LYS A 193 16.90 -10.13 -4.84
C LYS A 193 16.30 -9.22 -5.92
N PRO A 194 16.49 -7.88 -5.86
CA PRO A 194 15.88 -6.95 -6.82
C PRO A 194 16.26 -7.24 -8.28
N GLY A 195 17.49 -7.71 -8.52
CA GLY A 195 17.96 -8.10 -9.85
C GLY A 195 17.24 -9.31 -10.44
N ASN A 196 16.53 -10.10 -9.63
CA ASN A 196 15.87 -11.31 -10.09
C ASN A 196 14.49 -11.09 -10.70
N ILE A 197 14.00 -9.85 -10.70
CA ILE A 197 12.66 -9.49 -11.19
C ILE A 197 12.44 -9.88 -12.67
N LEU A 198 13.50 -9.83 -13.48
CA LEU A 198 13.42 -10.19 -14.90
C LEU A 198 13.15 -11.69 -15.10
N TYR A 199 13.77 -12.55 -14.28
CA TYR A 199 13.53 -13.99 -14.31
C TYR A 199 12.10 -14.33 -13.89
N LEU A 200 11.58 -13.64 -12.87
CA LEU A 200 10.20 -13.82 -12.42
C LEU A 200 9.20 -13.40 -13.50
N ARG A 201 9.43 -12.26 -14.17
CA ARG A 201 8.58 -11.81 -15.30
C ARG A 201 8.53 -12.82 -16.43
N ILE A 202 9.68 -13.40 -16.80
CA ILE A 202 9.74 -14.43 -17.84
C ILE A 202 8.98 -15.68 -17.39
N ALA A 203 9.18 -16.14 -16.14
CA ALA A 203 8.45 -17.29 -15.60
C ALA A 203 6.93 -17.07 -15.61
N MET A 204 6.46 -15.88 -15.25
CA MET A 204 5.05 -15.50 -15.33
C MET A 204 4.53 -15.53 -16.78
N GLN A 205 5.28 -14.97 -17.73
CA GLN A 205 4.92 -15.00 -19.15
C GLN A 205 4.82 -16.44 -19.69
N LEU A 206 5.76 -17.30 -19.33
CA LEU A 206 5.75 -18.71 -19.71
C LEU A 206 4.56 -19.45 -19.09
N SER A 207 4.22 -19.18 -17.83
CA SER A 207 3.09 -19.82 -17.15
C SER A 207 1.72 -19.56 -17.81
N ALA A 208 1.59 -18.44 -18.53
CA ALA A 208 0.38 -18.05 -19.23
C ALA A 208 0.23 -18.72 -20.62
N LEU A 209 1.26 -19.42 -21.12
CA LEU A 209 1.22 -20.06 -22.42
C LEU A 209 0.50 -21.42 -22.38
N PRO A 210 -0.15 -21.85 -23.49
CA PRO A 210 -0.68 -23.19 -23.60
C PRO A 210 0.41 -24.25 -23.45
N ALA A 211 0.10 -25.36 -22.77
CA ALA A 211 1.05 -26.45 -22.51
C ALA A 211 1.70 -27.02 -23.79
N SER A 212 0.98 -27.01 -24.92
CA SER A 212 1.50 -27.42 -26.23
C SER A 212 2.59 -26.47 -26.76
N THR A 213 2.48 -25.17 -26.50
CA THR A 213 3.49 -24.18 -26.86
C THR A 213 4.71 -24.30 -25.97
N LEU A 214 4.53 -24.53 -24.67
CA LEU A 214 5.65 -24.77 -23.75
C LEU A 214 6.44 -26.03 -24.10
N ARG A 215 5.75 -27.11 -24.53
CA ARG A 215 6.40 -28.34 -24.96
C ARG A 215 7.26 -28.13 -26.21
N ARG A 216 6.74 -27.45 -27.24
CA ARG A 216 7.52 -27.11 -28.44
C ARG A 216 8.74 -26.22 -28.14
N LEU A 217 8.59 -25.26 -27.23
CA LEU A 217 9.70 -24.43 -26.78
C LEU A 217 10.77 -25.26 -26.06
N GLY A 218 10.36 -26.20 -25.20
CA GLY A 218 11.27 -27.12 -24.53
C GLY A 218 12.02 -28.04 -25.50
N GLU A 219 11.32 -28.60 -26.50
CA GLU A 219 11.92 -29.40 -27.57
C GLU A 219 12.95 -28.58 -28.37
N GLY A 220 12.60 -27.35 -28.77
CA GLY A 220 13.54 -26.47 -29.48
C GLY A 220 14.76 -26.04 -28.65
N LEU A 221 14.64 -25.94 -27.32
CA LEU A 221 15.78 -25.67 -26.43
C LEU A 221 16.71 -26.89 -26.28
N LEU A 222 16.16 -28.11 -26.34
CA LEU A 222 16.94 -29.35 -26.33
C LEU A 222 17.72 -29.51 -27.65
N ASP A 223 17.11 -29.17 -28.79
CA ASP A 223 17.74 -29.26 -30.10
C ASP A 223 18.91 -28.28 -30.30
N ILE A 224 18.95 -27.15 -29.58
CA ILE A 224 20.07 -26.20 -29.63
C ILE A 224 21.15 -26.47 -28.58
N THR A 225 20.91 -27.40 -27.65
CA THR A 225 21.86 -27.77 -26.59
C THR A 225 22.54 -29.12 -26.82
N TYR A 226 22.20 -29.81 -27.90
CA TYR A 226 22.88 -30.98 -28.47
C TYR A 226 23.51 -30.64 -29.82
#